data_AF-L2FST5-F1
#
_entry.id   AF-L2FST5-F1
#
_cell.length_a   1.000
_cell.length_b   1.000
_cell.length_c   1.000
_cell.angle_alpha   90.00
_cell.angle_beta   90.00
_cell.angle_gamma   90.00
#
_symmetry.space_group_name_H-M   'P 1'
#
loop_
_entity.id
_entity.type
_entity.pdbx_description
1 polymer ?
#
loop_
_entity_poly.entity_id
_entity_poly.type
_entity_poly.pdbx_seq_one_letter_code
_entity_poly.pdbx_strand_id
1 'polypeptide(L)'
;MKSIANLASDNPTKKRRRGGDDDNFGANDDDWGVYRQIVVGDNSDDEQEEEDLNANLKIYEEELLRYDPDFTYEDTHEAQTDWSKSMLHAFARGPRPFDAGSQAELNQIHLNVERIRVPEVVFQPSIAGVDQSGLVEIIGDILNQRLGAVPNRDDFLKDVFLTGGNTMFQGFDERLRSGLTPLLPADSPLHIRRAQNALLDAWKGAAGWAGSGRLESRHHHARGVPGEGVREHDLGNTSYV
;
A
#
# COMPACT_ATOMS: atom_id res chain seq x y z
N MET A 1 -2.07 -38.90 -16.43
CA MET A 1 -3.47 -39.01 -15.98
C MET A 1 -4.10 -40.38 -16.31
N LYS A 2 -3.87 -41.41 -15.48
CA LYS A 2 -4.76 -42.59 -15.40
C LYS A 2 -5.64 -42.37 -14.17
N SER A 3 -6.91 -42.04 -14.40
CA SER A 3 -7.87 -41.69 -13.34
C SER A 3 -8.15 -42.90 -12.44
N ILE A 4 -8.18 -42.62 -11.13
CA ILE A 4 -8.53 -43.49 -9.99
C ILE A 4 -9.76 -44.38 -10.24
N ALA A 5 -10.64 -43.99 -11.15
CA ALA A 5 -11.81 -44.77 -11.58
C ALA A 5 -11.48 -46.18 -12.11
N ASN A 6 -10.30 -46.38 -12.72
CA ASN A 6 -9.93 -47.68 -13.31
C ASN A 6 -9.37 -48.69 -12.31
N LEU A 7 -9.00 -48.27 -11.10
CA LEU A 7 -8.54 -49.16 -10.02
C LEU A 7 -9.70 -49.65 -9.13
N ALA A 8 -10.84 -48.96 -9.15
CA ALA A 8 -12.03 -49.31 -8.39
C ALA A 8 -13.09 -50.10 -9.20
N SER A 9 -12.91 -50.27 -10.52
CA SER A 9 -13.84 -51.03 -11.35
C SER A 9 -13.49 -52.52 -11.36
N ASP A 10 -14.03 -53.23 -10.36
CA ASP A 10 -14.07 -54.68 -10.23
C ASP A 10 -14.49 -55.41 -11.51
N ASN A 11 -13.73 -56.42 -11.91
CA ASN A 11 -14.17 -57.43 -12.89
C ASN A 11 -14.57 -58.69 -12.08
N PRO A 12 -15.84 -59.17 -12.14
CA PRO A 12 -16.37 -60.04 -11.10
C PRO A 12 -16.05 -61.50 -11.36
N THR A 13 -15.27 -62.15 -10.47
CA THR A 13 -15.21 -63.61 -10.41
C THR A 13 -15.59 -64.15 -9.03
N LYS A 14 -16.87 -64.55 -8.94
CA LYS A 14 -17.48 -65.62 -8.13
C LYS A 14 -17.25 -65.62 -6.59
N LYS A 15 -18.38 -65.31 -5.92
CA LYS A 15 -18.91 -65.88 -4.67
C LYS A 15 -17.99 -65.88 -3.43
N ARG A 16 -18.32 -65.02 -2.46
CA ARG A 16 -18.63 -65.44 -1.07
C ARG A 16 -19.50 -64.42 -0.34
N ARG A 17 -20.22 -64.95 0.65
CA ARG A 17 -21.37 -64.41 1.40
C ARG A 17 -21.09 -63.14 2.23
N ARG A 18 -22.04 -62.21 2.18
CA ARG A 18 -22.73 -61.50 3.29
C ARG A 18 -21.90 -61.26 4.57
N GLY A 19 -21.41 -60.04 4.72
CA GLY A 19 -20.95 -59.38 5.94
C GLY A 19 -20.63 -57.94 5.57
N GLY A 20 -21.10 -56.95 6.33
CA GLY A 20 -20.88 -55.54 5.98
C GLY A 20 -19.39 -55.23 5.94
N ASP A 21 -18.89 -54.80 4.78
CA ASP A 21 -17.59 -54.14 4.69
C ASP A 21 -17.81 -52.71 5.14
N ASP A 22 -17.70 -52.49 6.46
CA ASP A 22 -17.22 -51.21 6.93
C ASP A 22 -15.83 -51.03 6.32
N ASP A 23 -15.75 -50.09 5.40
CA ASP A 23 -14.52 -49.46 4.95
C ASP A 23 -13.69 -49.10 6.19
N ASN A 24 -12.72 -49.96 6.51
CA ASN A 24 -11.80 -49.77 7.61
C ASN A 24 -10.48 -49.14 7.11
N PHE A 25 -10.51 -48.48 5.94
CA PHE A 25 -9.37 -47.80 5.35
C PHE A 25 -9.05 -46.55 6.18
N GLY A 26 -7.91 -46.56 6.86
CA GLY A 26 -7.50 -45.50 7.79
C GLY A 26 -7.55 -45.87 9.26
N ALA A 27 -8.00 -47.09 9.60
CA ALA A 27 -7.93 -47.61 10.97
C ALA A 27 -6.55 -48.16 11.36
N ASN A 28 -5.71 -48.49 10.36
CA ASN A 28 -4.30 -48.87 10.56
C ASN A 28 -3.38 -47.76 10.03
N ASP A 29 -2.31 -47.42 10.77
CA ASP A 29 -1.30 -46.42 10.35
C ASP A 29 -0.63 -46.76 9.00
N ASP A 30 -0.64 -48.02 8.61
CA ASP A 30 -0.12 -48.50 7.32
C ASP A 30 -0.97 -48.04 6.13
N ASP A 31 -2.28 -47.79 6.31
CA ASP A 31 -3.17 -47.30 5.26
C ASP A 31 -2.85 -45.85 4.86
N TRP A 32 -2.29 -45.08 5.80
CA TRP A 32 -1.76 -43.73 5.55
C TRP A 32 -0.50 -43.74 4.69
N GLY A 33 0.17 -44.91 4.57
CA GLY A 33 1.27 -45.14 3.64
C GLY A 33 0.87 -44.94 2.18
N VAL A 34 -0.38 -45.20 1.83
CA VAL A 34 -0.92 -45.01 0.47
C VAL A 34 -0.97 -43.53 0.10
N TYR A 35 -1.36 -42.66 1.04
CA TYR A 35 -1.29 -41.21 0.82
C TYR A 35 0.14 -40.71 0.69
N ARG A 36 1.11 -41.27 1.45
CA ARG A 36 2.53 -40.95 1.27
C ARG A 36 3.02 -41.40 -0.11
N GLN A 37 2.63 -42.56 -0.61
CA GLN A 37 3.01 -43.02 -1.95
C GLN A 37 2.36 -42.21 -3.08
N ILE A 38 1.16 -41.65 -2.87
CA ILE A 38 0.47 -40.80 -3.86
C ILE A 38 1.04 -39.37 -3.82
N VAL A 39 1.30 -38.81 -2.65
CA VAL A 39 1.95 -37.50 -2.50
C VAL A 39 3.40 -37.56 -3.00
N VAL A 40 4.13 -38.63 -2.70
CA VAL A 40 5.47 -38.84 -3.28
C VAL A 40 5.36 -39.08 -4.78
N GLY A 41 4.39 -39.85 -5.30
CA GLY A 41 4.28 -40.07 -6.74
C GLY A 41 3.98 -38.83 -7.60
N ASP A 42 3.34 -37.79 -7.05
CA ASP A 42 3.04 -36.53 -7.78
C ASP A 42 4.03 -35.40 -7.42
N ASN A 43 4.58 -35.34 -6.20
CA ASN A 43 5.60 -34.33 -5.84
C ASN A 43 7.04 -34.81 -6.05
N SER A 44 7.33 -36.11 -5.99
CA SER A 44 8.70 -36.62 -6.18
C SER A 44 9.07 -36.74 -7.65
N ASP A 45 8.12 -36.79 -8.59
CA ASP A 45 8.47 -36.67 -10.01
C ASP A 45 8.83 -35.21 -10.29
N ASP A 46 8.04 -34.25 -9.80
CA ASP A 46 8.28 -32.81 -9.99
C ASP A 46 9.58 -32.32 -9.31
N GLU A 47 9.83 -32.67 -8.04
CA GLU A 47 11.07 -32.26 -7.34
C GLU A 47 12.32 -32.89 -7.96
N GLN A 48 12.21 -34.12 -8.48
CA GLN A 48 13.31 -34.85 -9.08
C GLN A 48 13.57 -34.37 -10.52
N GLU A 49 12.53 -34.02 -11.27
CA GLU A 49 12.63 -33.32 -12.55
C GLU A 49 13.28 -31.92 -12.36
N GLU A 50 12.93 -31.16 -11.32
CA GLU A 50 13.58 -29.87 -11.03
C GLU A 50 15.06 -30.00 -10.64
N GLU A 51 15.41 -31.00 -9.83
CA GLU A 51 16.81 -31.29 -9.48
C GLU A 51 17.62 -31.65 -10.74
N ASP A 52 17.06 -32.49 -11.62
CA ASP A 52 17.69 -32.87 -12.88
C ASP A 52 17.83 -31.67 -13.83
N LEU A 53 16.83 -30.79 -13.90
CA LEU A 53 16.91 -29.57 -14.70
C LEU A 53 17.99 -28.61 -14.19
N ASN A 54 18.09 -28.38 -12.88
CA ASN A 54 19.11 -27.52 -12.29
C ASN A 54 20.53 -28.09 -12.49
N ALA A 55 20.70 -29.41 -12.35
CA ALA A 55 21.97 -30.06 -12.60
C ALA A 55 22.39 -29.95 -14.07
N ASN A 56 21.46 -30.21 -15.00
CA ASN A 56 21.69 -30.07 -16.43
C ASN A 56 22.02 -28.61 -16.81
N LEU A 57 21.31 -27.65 -16.22
CA LEU A 57 21.52 -26.23 -16.48
C LEU A 57 22.92 -25.78 -16.04
N LYS A 58 23.39 -26.23 -14.87
CA LYS A 58 24.78 -25.98 -14.44
C LYS A 58 25.81 -26.55 -15.42
N ILE A 59 25.58 -27.77 -15.93
CA ILE A 59 26.48 -28.38 -16.91
C ILE A 59 26.52 -27.54 -18.20
N TYR A 60 25.37 -27.14 -18.73
CA TYR A 60 25.32 -26.30 -19.94
C TYR A 60 25.99 -24.94 -19.73
N GLU A 61 25.79 -24.31 -18.57
CA GLU A 61 26.45 -23.04 -18.23
C GLU A 61 27.97 -23.19 -18.11
N GLU A 62 28.46 -24.27 -17.51
CA GLU A 62 29.90 -24.57 -17.48
C GLU A 62 30.47 -24.77 -18.89
N GLU A 63 29.74 -25.43 -19.79
CA GLU A 63 30.15 -25.61 -21.18
C GLU A 63 30.16 -24.27 -21.94
N LEU A 64 29.12 -23.45 -21.78
CA LEU A 64 29.05 -22.12 -22.40
C LEU A 64 30.20 -21.21 -21.93
N LEU A 65 30.50 -21.18 -20.63
CA LEU A 65 31.63 -20.42 -20.09
C LEU A 65 33.00 -20.85 -20.68
N ARG A 66 33.13 -22.10 -21.13
CA ARG A 66 34.37 -22.62 -21.72
C ARG A 66 34.48 -22.35 -23.21
N TYR A 67 33.36 -22.40 -23.94
CA TYR A 67 33.38 -22.42 -25.41
C TYR A 67 32.80 -21.16 -26.07
N ASP A 68 31.96 -20.40 -25.38
CA ASP A 68 31.39 -19.15 -25.86
C ASP A 68 32.11 -17.95 -25.23
N PRO A 69 32.90 -17.16 -26.00
CA PRO A 69 33.60 -16.00 -25.48
C PRO A 69 32.69 -14.82 -25.09
N ASP A 70 31.44 -14.80 -25.56
CA ASP A 70 30.47 -13.75 -25.21
C ASP A 70 29.63 -14.11 -23.97
N PHE A 71 29.66 -15.37 -23.51
CA PHE A 71 28.94 -15.83 -22.31
C PHE A 71 29.79 -15.65 -21.06
N THR A 72 29.32 -14.85 -20.11
CA THR A 72 30.06 -14.51 -18.88
C THR A 72 29.43 -15.12 -17.64
N TYR A 73 30.16 -15.10 -16.51
CA TYR A 73 29.62 -15.59 -15.24
C TYR A 73 28.34 -14.83 -14.82
N GLU A 74 28.20 -13.56 -15.19
CA GLU A 74 27.02 -12.75 -14.87
C GLU A 74 25.73 -13.29 -15.53
N ASP A 75 25.88 -14.05 -16.62
CA ASP A 75 24.80 -14.66 -17.39
C ASP A 75 24.32 -15.99 -16.79
N THR A 76 25.07 -16.57 -15.85
CA THR A 76 24.68 -17.82 -15.18
C THR A 76 23.46 -17.64 -14.28
N HIS A 77 22.66 -18.68 -14.16
CA HIS A 77 21.48 -18.72 -13.32
C HIS A 77 21.84 -18.55 -11.85
N GLU A 78 22.96 -19.10 -11.38
CA GLU A 78 23.47 -18.86 -10.02
C GLU A 78 23.74 -17.36 -9.78
N ALA A 79 24.44 -16.70 -10.71
CA ALA A 79 24.69 -15.27 -10.58
C ALA A 79 23.39 -14.46 -10.65
N GLN A 80 22.39 -14.88 -11.43
CA GLN A 80 21.10 -14.18 -11.56
C GLN A 80 20.18 -14.40 -10.35
N THR A 81 20.26 -15.56 -9.70
CA THR A 81 19.44 -15.94 -8.54
C THR A 81 20.02 -15.55 -7.19
N ASP A 82 21.21 -14.94 -7.19
CA ASP A 82 21.80 -14.38 -5.98
C ASP A 82 20.83 -13.37 -5.32
N TRP A 83 20.69 -13.48 -4.00
CA TRP A 83 19.82 -12.61 -3.20
C TRP A 83 20.17 -11.12 -3.41
N SER A 84 21.44 -10.84 -3.73
CA SER A 84 21.94 -9.48 -4.00
C SER A 84 21.30 -8.85 -5.24
N LYS A 85 20.84 -9.66 -6.20
CA LYS A 85 20.11 -9.22 -7.41
C LYS A 85 18.59 -9.27 -7.24
N SER A 86 18.09 -9.90 -6.17
CA SER A 86 16.65 -9.99 -5.91
C SER A 86 16.06 -8.66 -5.42
N MET A 87 15.18 -8.07 -6.23
CA MET A 87 14.43 -6.88 -5.83
C MET A 87 13.49 -7.15 -4.65
N LEU A 88 12.96 -8.37 -4.52
CA LEU A 88 12.12 -8.77 -3.39
C LEU A 88 12.93 -8.81 -2.09
N HIS A 89 14.18 -9.30 -2.15
CA HIS A 89 15.08 -9.23 -1.00
C HIS A 89 15.38 -7.79 -0.64
N ALA A 90 15.77 -6.96 -1.62
CA ALA A 90 16.02 -5.54 -1.39
C ALA A 90 14.79 -4.82 -0.80
N PHE A 91 13.58 -5.17 -1.25
CA PHE A 91 12.33 -4.61 -0.75
C PHE A 91 11.99 -5.08 0.68
N ALA A 92 12.14 -6.38 0.99
CA ALA A 92 11.73 -6.95 2.27
C ALA A 92 12.80 -6.84 3.38
N ARG A 93 14.08 -6.88 3.01
CA ARG A 93 15.25 -7.01 3.90
C ARG A 93 16.32 -5.95 3.66
N GLY A 94 16.22 -5.16 2.60
CA GLY A 94 17.22 -4.16 2.25
C GLY A 94 18.44 -4.74 1.53
N PRO A 95 19.52 -3.95 1.36
CA PRO A 95 20.67 -4.32 0.54
C PRO A 95 21.67 -5.25 1.26
N ARG A 96 21.38 -5.67 2.49
CA ARG A 96 22.30 -6.46 3.31
C ARG A 96 21.94 -7.94 3.26
N PRO A 97 22.91 -8.85 3.48
CA PRO A 97 22.62 -10.25 3.71
C PRO A 97 21.66 -10.41 4.90
N PHE A 98 20.86 -11.47 4.88
CA PHE A 98 19.91 -11.80 5.94
C PHE A 98 20.32 -13.10 6.63
N ASP A 99 20.42 -13.07 7.95
CA ASP A 99 20.65 -14.25 8.79
C ASP A 99 19.32 -14.73 9.41
N ALA A 100 18.81 -15.85 8.90
CA ALA A 100 17.59 -16.47 9.41
C ALA A 100 17.73 -17.03 10.85
N GLY A 101 18.95 -17.23 11.34
CA GLY A 101 19.21 -17.68 12.71
C GLY A 101 19.13 -16.56 13.76
N SER A 102 19.23 -15.31 13.33
CA SER A 102 19.24 -14.15 14.22
C SER A 102 17.83 -13.70 14.60
N GLN A 103 17.47 -13.88 15.87
CA GLN A 103 16.20 -13.36 16.42
C GLN A 103 16.07 -11.84 16.28
N ALA A 104 17.20 -11.10 16.32
CA ALA A 104 17.19 -9.66 16.14
C ALA A 104 16.86 -9.25 14.70
N GLU A 105 17.31 -10.01 13.70
CA GLU A 105 17.04 -9.73 12.29
C GLU A 105 15.66 -10.19 11.84
N LEU A 106 15.14 -11.27 12.44
CA LEU A 106 13.78 -11.73 12.20
C LEU A 106 12.73 -10.68 12.59
N ASN A 107 13.01 -9.86 13.62
CA ASN A 107 12.08 -8.87 14.18
C ASN A 107 12.36 -7.43 13.69
N GLN A 108 12.77 -7.26 12.43
CA GLN A 108 12.99 -5.94 11.82
C GLN A 108 11.88 -5.60 10.82
N ILE A 109 11.50 -4.32 10.78
CA ILE A 109 10.60 -3.76 9.77
C ILE A 109 11.42 -2.82 8.88
N HIS A 110 11.51 -3.17 7.60
CA HIS A 110 12.16 -2.35 6.59
C HIS A 110 11.15 -1.39 5.97
N LEU A 111 11.50 -0.10 5.90
CA LEU A 111 10.69 0.93 5.26
C LEU A 111 11.43 1.47 4.05
N ASN A 112 10.86 1.26 2.88
CA ASN A 112 11.38 1.68 1.59
C ASN A 112 10.45 2.74 0.99
N VAL A 113 9.60 2.32 0.06
CA VAL A 113 8.68 3.20 -0.67
C VAL A 113 7.56 3.73 0.22
N GLU A 114 7.26 3.08 1.34
CA GLU A 114 6.18 3.45 2.26
C GLU A 114 6.36 4.88 2.76
N ARG A 115 7.62 5.31 2.97
CA ARG A 115 7.95 6.65 3.48
C ARG A 115 7.50 7.79 2.55
N ILE A 116 7.42 7.52 1.24
CA ILE A 116 6.97 8.48 0.23
C ILE A 116 5.58 8.18 -0.30
N ARG A 117 5.20 6.89 -0.40
CA ARG A 117 3.92 6.44 -0.94
C ARG A 117 2.75 6.73 0.00
N VAL A 118 2.95 6.60 1.31
CA VAL A 118 1.89 6.86 2.30
C VAL A 118 1.47 8.34 2.33
N PRO A 119 2.38 9.33 2.47
CA PRO A 119 1.97 10.74 2.45
C PRO A 119 1.45 11.22 1.09
N GLU A 120 1.79 10.51 0.01
CA GLU A 120 1.33 10.82 -1.35
C GLU A 120 -0.18 10.69 -1.54
N VAL A 121 -0.85 9.88 -0.70
CA VAL A 121 -2.30 9.63 -0.79
C VAL A 121 -3.13 10.92 -0.71
N VAL A 122 -2.64 11.96 -0.03
CA VAL A 122 -3.34 13.27 0.04
C VAL A 122 -3.34 13.97 -1.33
N PHE A 123 -2.33 13.74 -2.15
CA PHE A 123 -2.21 14.28 -3.50
C PHE A 123 -2.77 13.32 -4.57
N GLN A 124 -2.67 12.01 -4.34
CA GLN A 124 -3.15 10.94 -5.22
C GLN A 124 -3.94 9.88 -4.42
N PRO A 125 -5.23 10.14 -4.11
CA PRO A 125 -6.04 9.24 -3.28
C PRO A 125 -6.24 7.84 -3.86
N SER A 126 -6.16 7.72 -5.19
CA SER A 126 -6.27 6.45 -5.93
C SER A 126 -5.21 5.41 -5.53
N ILE A 127 -4.05 5.83 -5.00
CA ILE A 127 -3.02 4.91 -4.46
C ILE A 127 -3.59 4.02 -3.34
N ALA A 128 -4.54 4.54 -2.58
CA ALA A 128 -5.23 3.84 -1.50
C ALA A 128 -6.63 3.33 -1.92
N GLY A 129 -6.97 3.40 -3.21
CA GLY A 129 -8.30 3.01 -3.71
C GLY A 129 -9.44 3.93 -3.28
N VAL A 130 -9.13 5.18 -2.89
CA VAL A 130 -10.13 6.17 -2.50
C VAL A 130 -10.57 6.95 -3.75
N ASP A 131 -11.85 6.86 -4.09
CA ASP A 131 -12.47 7.56 -5.23
C ASP A 131 -12.80 9.03 -4.88
N GLN A 132 -11.75 9.83 -4.69
CA GLN A 132 -11.83 11.25 -4.40
C GLN A 132 -10.69 11.99 -5.12
N SER A 133 -10.92 13.27 -5.44
CA SER A 133 -9.90 14.17 -5.99
C SER A 133 -8.79 14.45 -4.97
N GLY A 134 -7.56 14.60 -5.46
CA GLY A 134 -6.41 14.98 -4.63
C GLY A 134 -6.44 16.45 -4.22
N LEU A 135 -5.62 16.81 -3.23
CA LEU A 135 -5.57 18.17 -2.69
C LEU A 135 -5.30 19.25 -3.77
N VAL A 136 -4.39 18.98 -4.69
CA VAL A 136 -4.03 19.91 -5.80
C VAL A 136 -5.22 20.12 -6.73
N GLU A 137 -5.95 19.06 -7.05
CA GLU A 137 -7.11 19.11 -7.94
C GLU A 137 -8.26 19.89 -7.30
N ILE A 138 -8.55 19.63 -6.01
CA ILE A 138 -9.59 20.35 -5.27
C ILE A 138 -9.29 21.85 -5.22
N ILE A 139 -8.06 22.23 -4.88
CA ILE A 139 -7.66 23.65 -4.83
C ILE A 139 -7.74 24.26 -6.23
N GLY A 140 -7.28 23.55 -7.26
CA GLY A 140 -7.38 23.98 -8.66
C GLY A 140 -8.83 24.20 -9.11
N ASP A 141 -9.74 23.28 -8.77
CA ASP A 141 -11.18 23.39 -9.05
C ASP A 141 -11.79 24.63 -8.38
N ILE A 142 -11.49 24.84 -7.10
CA ILE A 142 -11.97 26.00 -6.35
C ILE A 142 -11.47 27.30 -6.99
N LEU A 143 -10.18 27.40 -7.29
CA LEU A 143 -9.58 28.62 -7.82
C LEU A 143 -10.02 28.93 -9.25
N ASN A 144 -10.14 27.92 -10.11
CA ASN A 144 -10.44 28.12 -11.53
C ASN A 144 -11.94 28.11 -11.83
N GLN A 145 -12.73 27.24 -11.19
CA GLN A 145 -14.15 27.08 -11.50
C GLN A 145 -15.07 27.84 -10.55
N ARG A 146 -14.83 27.78 -9.24
CA ARG A 146 -15.73 28.38 -8.24
C ARG A 146 -15.46 29.86 -8.05
N LEU A 147 -14.19 30.21 -7.89
CA LEU A 147 -13.73 31.60 -7.69
C LEU A 147 -13.37 32.29 -9.00
N GLY A 148 -13.45 31.62 -10.15
CA GLY A 148 -13.06 32.17 -11.45
C GLY A 148 -13.83 33.44 -11.86
N ALA A 149 -15.08 33.58 -11.42
CA ALA A 149 -15.91 34.76 -11.67
C ALA A 149 -15.77 35.87 -10.60
N VAL A 150 -15.04 35.61 -9.52
CA VAL A 150 -14.89 36.56 -8.41
C VAL A 150 -13.85 37.62 -8.81
N PRO A 151 -14.19 38.92 -8.72
CA PRO A 151 -13.20 39.98 -8.88
C PRO A 151 -12.03 39.78 -7.92
N ASN A 152 -10.80 40.00 -8.39
CA ASN A 152 -9.59 39.84 -7.60
C ASN A 152 -9.28 38.40 -7.13
N ARG A 153 -9.60 37.38 -7.94
CA ARG A 153 -9.19 35.99 -7.71
C ARG A 153 -7.73 35.85 -7.25
N ASP A 154 -6.81 36.64 -7.81
CA ASP A 154 -5.38 36.58 -7.50
C ASP A 154 -5.07 36.97 -6.05
N ASP A 155 -5.96 37.69 -5.36
CA ASP A 155 -5.80 38.00 -3.94
C ASP A 155 -5.80 36.74 -3.08
N PHE A 156 -6.52 35.69 -3.47
CA PHE A 156 -6.51 34.39 -2.77
C PHE A 156 -5.17 33.65 -2.92
N LEU A 157 -4.38 33.96 -3.94
CA LEU A 157 -3.08 33.32 -4.17
C LEU A 157 -1.95 33.96 -3.35
N LYS A 158 -2.15 35.21 -2.91
CA LYS A 158 -1.16 35.98 -2.13
C LYS A 158 -0.89 35.41 -0.74
N ASP A 159 -1.81 34.63 -0.19
CA ASP A 159 -1.60 33.97 1.10
C ASP A 159 -2.32 32.61 1.21
N VAL A 160 -1.65 31.57 0.72
CA VAL A 160 -2.08 30.18 0.93
C VAL A 160 -1.41 29.65 2.20
N PHE A 161 -2.18 29.62 3.29
CA PHE A 161 -1.69 29.22 4.60
C PHE A 161 -1.91 27.73 4.88
N LEU A 162 -0.82 27.00 5.13
CA LEU A 162 -0.85 25.59 5.49
C LEU A 162 -0.94 25.40 7.01
N THR A 163 -1.97 24.68 7.44
CA THR A 163 -2.31 24.43 8.84
C THR A 163 -2.69 22.96 9.04
N GLY A 164 -2.58 22.45 10.27
CA GLY A 164 -2.88 21.06 10.63
C GLY A 164 -1.66 20.13 10.53
N GLY A 165 -1.65 19.10 11.37
CA GLY A 165 -0.47 18.23 11.57
C GLY A 165 0.02 17.50 10.31
N ASN A 166 -0.88 17.13 9.39
CA ASN A 166 -0.51 16.45 8.15
C ASN A 166 0.29 17.33 7.18
N THR A 167 0.32 18.65 7.38
CA THR A 167 1.16 19.55 6.57
C THR A 167 2.62 19.58 7.03
N MET A 168 2.98 18.89 8.12
CA MET A 168 4.34 18.88 8.68
C MET A 168 5.32 17.96 7.94
N PHE A 169 4.88 17.22 6.93
CA PHE A 169 5.79 16.44 6.09
C PHE A 169 6.86 17.35 5.43
N GLN A 170 8.05 16.80 5.26
CA GLN A 170 9.14 17.46 4.52
C GLN A 170 8.74 17.57 3.05
N GLY A 171 8.92 18.74 2.43
CA GLY A 171 8.60 18.93 1.01
C GLY A 171 7.11 19.17 0.71
N PHE A 172 6.23 19.28 1.72
CA PHE A 172 4.79 19.37 1.50
C PHE A 172 4.38 20.66 0.77
N ASP A 173 4.95 21.80 1.16
CA ASP A 173 4.70 23.09 0.54
C ASP A 173 5.30 23.21 -0.86
N GLU A 174 6.50 22.66 -1.08
CA GLU A 174 7.10 22.57 -2.41
C GLU A 174 6.28 21.66 -3.33
N ARG A 175 5.79 20.52 -2.81
CA ARG A 175 4.94 19.61 -3.58
C ARG A 175 3.63 20.29 -3.97
N LEU A 176 2.99 20.98 -3.04
CA LEU A 176 1.77 21.72 -3.31
C LEU A 176 2.01 22.85 -4.31
N ARG A 177 3.09 23.62 -4.15
CA ARG A 177 3.49 24.69 -5.08
C ARG A 177 3.69 24.14 -6.49
N SER A 178 4.45 23.05 -6.62
CA SER A 178 4.75 22.40 -7.89
C SER A 178 3.48 21.86 -8.57
N GLY A 179 2.53 21.32 -7.79
CA GLY A 179 1.26 20.85 -8.32
C GLY A 179 0.30 21.97 -8.73
N LEU A 180 0.27 23.09 -8.00
CA LEU A 180 -0.63 24.21 -8.28
C LEU A 180 -0.14 25.11 -9.42
N THR A 181 1.17 25.34 -9.54
CA THR A 181 1.73 26.28 -10.53
C THR A 181 1.25 26.01 -11.97
N PRO A 182 1.19 24.75 -12.46
CA PRO A 182 0.68 24.45 -13.81
C PRO A 182 -0.83 24.69 -13.98
N LEU A 183 -1.59 24.78 -12.89
CA LEU A 183 -3.04 25.00 -12.91
C LEU A 183 -3.42 26.48 -12.87
N LEU A 184 -2.44 27.36 -12.73
CA LEU A 184 -2.63 28.81 -12.60
C LEU A 184 -2.13 29.52 -13.87
N PRO A 185 -2.68 30.71 -14.19
CA PRO A 185 -2.11 31.57 -15.22
C PRO A 185 -0.63 31.87 -14.97
N ALA A 186 0.11 32.13 -16.04
CA ALA A 186 1.50 32.55 -15.93
C ALA A 186 1.65 33.79 -15.02
N ASP A 187 2.72 33.85 -14.25
CA ASP A 187 3.05 34.93 -13.31
C ASP A 187 2.03 35.17 -12.18
N SER A 188 1.15 34.20 -11.92
CA SER A 188 0.26 34.25 -10.76
C SER A 188 1.04 34.41 -9.44
N PRO A 189 0.62 35.29 -8.51
CA PRO A 189 1.36 35.60 -7.28
C PRO A 189 1.16 34.53 -6.20
N LEU A 190 1.52 33.27 -6.49
CA LEU A 190 1.35 32.14 -5.57
C LEU A 190 2.35 32.20 -4.41
N HIS A 191 1.85 32.54 -3.23
CA HIS A 191 2.62 32.55 -1.99
C HIS A 191 2.03 31.57 -0.98
N ILE A 192 2.76 30.47 -0.77
CA ILE A 192 2.42 29.44 0.21
C ILE A 192 3.30 29.65 1.44
N ARG A 193 2.69 29.71 2.62
CA ARG A 193 3.38 29.76 3.91
C ARG A 193 2.82 28.74 4.90
N ARG A 194 3.59 28.40 5.92
CA ARG A 194 3.23 27.37 6.92
C ARG A 194 2.92 27.98 8.28
N ALA A 195 2.11 27.30 9.06
CA ALA A 195 1.89 27.60 10.47
C ALA A 195 3.20 27.50 11.26
N GLN A 196 3.38 28.41 12.22
CA GLN A 196 4.54 28.39 13.11
C GLN A 196 4.47 27.18 14.05
N ASN A 197 3.26 26.83 14.49
CA ASN A 197 3.00 25.61 15.23
C ASN A 197 1.68 24.99 14.75
N ALA A 198 1.76 24.19 13.69
CA ALA A 198 0.60 23.58 13.03
C ALA A 198 -0.28 22.70 13.94
N LEU A 199 0.24 22.24 15.09
CA LEU A 199 -0.50 21.45 16.07
C LEU A 199 -1.28 22.31 17.07
N LEU A 200 -0.72 23.45 17.48
CA LEU A 200 -1.27 24.28 18.57
C LEU A 200 -1.92 25.57 18.09
N ASP A 201 -1.63 26.04 16.88
CA ASP A 201 -2.10 27.34 16.39
C ASP A 201 -3.63 27.39 16.29
N ALA A 202 -4.29 26.27 15.99
CA ALA A 202 -5.75 26.18 16.03
C ALA A 202 -6.31 26.46 17.44
N TRP A 203 -5.73 25.83 18.47
CA TRP A 203 -6.13 26.05 19.86
C TRP A 203 -5.79 27.46 20.34
N LYS A 204 -4.60 27.97 20.03
CA LYS A 204 -4.17 29.34 20.37
C LYS A 204 -5.06 30.38 19.71
N GLY A 205 -5.43 30.17 18.44
CA GLY A 205 -6.35 31.03 17.70
C GLY A 205 -7.72 31.08 18.38
N ALA A 206 -8.27 29.92 18.76
CA ALA A 206 -9.53 29.85 19.50
C ALA A 206 -9.46 30.51 20.89
N ALA A 207 -8.36 30.29 21.63
CA ALA A 207 -8.15 30.90 22.94
C ALA A 207 -8.08 32.43 22.85
N GLY A 208 -7.35 32.96 21.86
CA GLY A 208 -7.30 34.40 21.58
C GLY A 208 -8.66 34.96 21.12
N TRP A 209 -9.38 34.21 20.28
CA TRP A 209 -10.71 34.61 19.83
C TRP A 209 -11.72 34.67 20.98
N ALA A 210 -11.72 33.70 21.90
CA ALA A 210 -12.57 33.70 23.09
C ALA A 210 -12.32 34.93 23.99
N GLY A 211 -11.07 35.38 24.10
CA GLY A 211 -10.70 36.59 24.84
C GLY A 211 -10.97 37.92 24.12
N SER A 212 -11.39 37.90 22.84
CA SER A 212 -11.50 39.10 22.00
C SER A 212 -12.80 39.91 22.17
N GLY A 213 -13.71 39.50 23.05
CA GLY A 213 -15.02 40.15 23.26
C GLY A 213 -16.03 39.97 22.11
N ARG A 214 -15.59 39.45 20.95
CA ARG A 214 -16.46 39.14 19.80
C ARG A 214 -17.50 38.06 20.10
N LEU A 215 -17.20 37.17 21.06
CA LEU A 215 -18.10 36.11 21.52
C LEU A 215 -19.30 36.67 22.31
N GLU A 216 -19.07 37.69 23.15
CA GLU A 216 -20.09 38.25 24.05
C GLU A 216 -21.15 39.07 23.29
N SER A 217 -20.75 39.71 22.19
CA SER A 217 -21.60 40.61 21.40
C SER A 217 -22.83 39.91 20.78
N ARG A 218 -22.84 38.58 20.64
CA ARG A 218 -23.93 37.81 20.01
C ARG A 218 -24.78 36.98 20.96
N HIS A 219 -24.34 36.74 22.20
CA HIS A 219 -25.17 36.08 23.23
C HIS A 219 -26.46 36.84 23.56
N HIS A 220 -26.50 38.16 23.32
CA HIS A 220 -27.71 38.97 23.50
C HIS A 220 -28.81 38.66 22.47
N HIS A 221 -28.48 38.14 21.28
CA HIS A 221 -29.45 37.79 20.23
C HIS A 221 -30.01 36.36 20.39
N ALA A 222 -29.32 35.47 21.09
CA ALA A 222 -29.63 34.04 21.16
C ALA A 222 -30.66 33.65 22.25
N ARG A 223 -31.20 34.60 23.03
CA ARG A 223 -32.04 34.34 24.23
C ARG A 223 -33.45 33.77 23.94
N GLY A 224 -33.75 33.31 22.73
CA GLY A 224 -35.09 32.82 22.35
C GLY A 224 -35.19 31.36 21.91
N VAL A 225 -34.09 30.71 21.50
CA VAL A 225 -34.15 29.37 20.87
C VAL A 225 -33.12 28.42 21.53
N PRO A 226 -33.57 27.45 22.34
CA PRO A 226 -32.68 26.45 22.94
C PRO A 226 -32.01 25.61 21.84
N GLY A 227 -30.66 25.54 21.84
CA GLY A 227 -29.90 24.61 20.98
C GLY A 227 -29.49 25.12 19.59
N GLU A 228 -29.98 26.29 19.15
CA GLU A 228 -29.71 26.81 17.78
C GLU A 228 -29.07 28.20 17.73
N GLY A 229 -29.16 28.99 18.82
CA GLY A 229 -28.75 30.39 18.81
C GLY A 229 -27.24 30.70 18.74
N VAL A 230 -26.35 29.70 18.75
CA VAL A 230 -24.87 29.89 18.70
C VAL A 230 -24.27 29.39 17.37
N ARG A 231 -25.07 29.33 16.31
CA ARG A 231 -24.60 28.83 15.00
C ARG A 231 -24.07 29.93 14.09
N GLU A 232 -24.52 31.17 14.26
CA GLU A 232 -24.18 32.27 13.35
C GLU A 232 -23.00 33.10 13.85
N HIS A 233 -21.80 32.59 13.54
CA HIS A 233 -20.58 33.39 13.58
C HIS A 233 -19.74 33.21 12.33
N ASP A 234 -18.89 34.20 12.07
CA ASP A 234 -18.12 34.34 10.82
C ASP A 234 -17.07 33.22 10.63
N LEU A 235 -16.87 32.42 11.68
CA LEU A 235 -15.98 31.24 11.73
C LEU A 235 -16.74 29.93 11.93
N GLY A 236 -18.08 30.00 11.97
CA GLY A 236 -18.98 28.89 12.27
C GLY A 236 -19.59 28.34 10.98
N ASN A 237 -20.16 27.15 11.07
CA ASN A 237 -20.92 26.60 9.94
C ASN A 237 -22.22 27.39 9.74
N THR A 238 -22.65 27.55 8.50
CA THR A 238 -23.95 28.14 8.20
C THR A 238 -25.08 27.30 8.80
N SER A 239 -26.10 27.95 9.36
CA SER A 239 -27.39 27.35 9.67
C SER A 239 -27.99 26.78 8.38
N TYR A 240 -28.24 25.47 8.31
CA TYR A 240 -29.00 24.90 7.21
C TYR A 240 -30.44 25.46 7.24
N VAL A 241 -30.92 26.00 6.11
CA VAL A 241 -32.33 26.10 5.75
C VAL A 241 -32.66 24.89 4.88
#